data_AF-A0A3M7HEW5-F1
#
_entry.id   AF-A0A3M7HEW5-F1
#
_cell.length_a   1.000
_cell.length_b   1.000
_cell.length_c   1.000
_cell.angle_alpha   90.00
_cell.angle_beta   90.00
_cell.angle_gamma   90.00
#
_symmetry.space_group_name_H-M   'P 1'
#
loop_
_entity.id
_entity.type
_entity.pdbx_description
1 polymer ?
#
loop_
_entity_poly.entity_id
_entity_poly.type
_entity_poly.pdbx_seq_one_letter_code
_entity_poly.pdbx_strand_id
1 'polypeptide(L)'
;TRGDSVYSLLPCHVVDGISISLTNRQYYLQYSYGLPLSLLHVSYFVGPVTANHFTMSSTNPPKVDVPVLKDLNIDNITDNVKLINGQCPDPRLKYVLERLTQHLHDFARETRLSHEEWMTGLQFLTKVGQTCTDVRQEFILLSDIFGLSLLVDSIDHPKPPPSTEGTVLGPFHSHEAEPQTNGSTISHDPDGEPCLVLCTLKNTAGEPVEGVKIDIWETDSHGFYDVQYPGREGPDQRAVMTSDAQGVFWFKAIVPVPYPIPHDGPVGQLLKKLKRHWYRPAHVHFMFEKEGYDHLITALYLRGDPYETSDAVFGVKDSLLIDLGTVTPEQAKQYGMKEGSRLISYDFVLVSKEESDKLREKNAMEAMQKLGRNMKMYNGLPVPDVD
;
A
#
# COMPACT_ATOMS: atom_id res chain seq x y z
N THR A 1 4.07 -69.08 -0.09
CA THR A 1 5.48 -69.50 -0.09
C THR A 1 6.21 -68.73 -1.17
N ARG A 2 7.44 -68.27 -0.87
CA ARG A 2 8.32 -67.40 -1.66
C ARG A 2 8.40 -67.70 -3.16
N GLY A 3 8.76 -66.69 -3.95
CA GLY A 3 9.42 -66.89 -5.25
C GLY A 3 9.45 -65.64 -6.12
N ASP A 4 10.61 -64.98 -6.15
CA ASP A 4 10.95 -63.71 -6.80
C ASP A 4 10.77 -63.69 -8.33
N SER A 5 10.40 -62.52 -8.90
CA SER A 5 10.62 -62.21 -10.32
C SER A 5 11.68 -61.12 -10.49
N VAL A 6 12.75 -61.52 -11.16
CA VAL A 6 13.91 -60.73 -11.58
C VAL A 6 13.51 -59.69 -12.63
N TYR A 7 13.93 -58.43 -12.46
CA TYR A 7 14.04 -57.49 -13.58
C TYR A 7 15.48 -57.02 -13.74
N SER A 8 15.95 -57.14 -14.97
CA SER A 8 17.27 -56.80 -15.50
C SER A 8 17.60 -55.31 -15.38
N LEU A 9 18.78 -55.01 -14.85
CA LEU A 9 19.40 -53.68 -14.90
C LEU A 9 20.12 -53.48 -16.26
N LEU A 10 19.78 -52.41 -16.97
CA LEU A 10 20.60 -51.82 -18.03
C LEU A 10 21.39 -50.63 -17.45
N PRO A 11 22.60 -50.32 -17.96
CA PRO A 11 23.62 -49.57 -17.23
C PRO A 11 23.40 -48.06 -17.24
N CYS A 12 23.52 -47.43 -16.07
CA CYS A 12 23.62 -45.99 -15.92
C CYS A 12 24.99 -45.49 -16.39
N HIS A 13 25.01 -44.53 -17.32
CA HIS A 13 26.16 -43.66 -17.51
C HIS A 13 26.22 -42.64 -16.37
N VAL A 14 27.37 -42.57 -15.69
CA VAL A 14 27.65 -41.69 -14.56
C VAL A 14 28.33 -40.43 -15.07
N VAL A 15 27.68 -39.28 -14.91
CA VAL A 15 28.30 -37.96 -14.74
C VAL A 15 27.40 -37.17 -13.78
N ASP A 16 27.96 -36.57 -12.74
CA ASP A 16 27.32 -35.65 -11.79
C ASP A 16 26.11 -36.19 -10.97
N GLY A 17 26.42 -37.07 -10.01
CA GLY A 17 26.03 -36.87 -8.60
C GLY A 17 24.56 -36.86 -8.17
N ILE A 18 23.57 -37.18 -9.01
CA ILE A 18 22.15 -37.28 -8.58
C ILE A 18 21.54 -38.60 -9.07
N SER A 19 21.02 -39.40 -8.14
CA SER A 19 20.17 -40.56 -8.41
C SER A 19 18.78 -40.30 -7.83
N ILE A 20 17.75 -40.34 -8.67
CA ILE A 20 16.35 -40.19 -8.27
C ILE A 20 15.70 -41.58 -8.32
N SER A 21 15.31 -42.11 -7.14
CA SER A 21 14.43 -43.26 -7.04
C SER A 21 13.07 -42.82 -6.52
N LEU A 22 12.02 -43.08 -7.30
CA LEU A 22 10.63 -42.74 -7.00
C LEU A 22 10.00 -43.80 -6.10
N THR A 23 9.87 -43.51 -4.80
CA THR A 23 8.80 -44.08 -3.95
C THR A 23 8.37 -43.06 -2.89
N ASN A 24 7.05 -43.01 -2.66
CA ASN A 24 6.32 -42.11 -1.75
C ASN A 24 7.03 -41.78 -0.41
N ARG A 25 7.41 -40.52 -0.21
CA ARG A 25 7.19 -39.69 1.01
C ARG A 25 7.98 -38.37 0.91
N GLN A 26 7.28 -37.26 1.22
CA GLN A 26 7.76 -35.91 1.59
C GLN A 26 9.22 -35.55 1.29
N TYR A 27 9.42 -34.57 0.40
CA TYR A 27 10.71 -33.93 0.19
C TYR A 27 10.95 -32.79 1.19
N TYR A 28 12.05 -32.86 1.92
CA TYR A 28 12.79 -31.70 2.42
C TYR A 28 14.17 -31.71 1.76
N LEU A 29 14.56 -30.60 1.14
CA LEU A 29 15.91 -30.38 0.60
C LEU A 29 16.79 -29.80 1.70
N GLN A 30 17.83 -30.54 2.10
CA GLN A 30 18.84 -30.06 3.04
C GLN A 30 20.20 -30.04 2.33
N TYR A 31 20.81 -28.86 2.20
CA TYR A 31 22.14 -28.67 1.64
C TYR A 31 23.21 -28.91 2.72
N SER A 32 24.25 -29.67 2.38
CA SER A 32 25.42 -29.90 3.23
C SER A 32 26.67 -29.40 2.52
N TYR A 33 27.31 -28.35 3.05
CA TYR A 33 28.69 -28.02 2.75
C TYR A 33 29.49 -28.01 4.05
N GLY A 34 30.60 -28.75 4.08
CA GLY A 34 31.57 -28.73 5.16
C GLY A 34 32.86 -28.04 4.73
N LEU A 35 33.49 -27.30 5.65
CA LEU A 35 34.94 -27.19 5.96
C LEU A 35 35.17 -26.02 6.97
N PRO A 36 36.33 -25.93 7.67
CA PRO A 36 36.38 -25.63 9.12
C PRO A 36 36.73 -24.19 9.52
N LEU A 37 36.46 -23.88 10.80
CA LEU A 37 36.72 -22.62 11.50
C LEU A 37 38.20 -22.23 11.61
N SER A 38 38.46 -20.91 11.55
CA SER A 38 39.42 -20.23 12.43
C SER A 38 38.93 -18.83 12.83
N LEU A 39 39.43 -18.38 13.98
CA LEU A 39 38.90 -17.35 14.90
C LEU A 39 39.04 -15.89 14.43
N LEU A 40 38.03 -15.05 14.73
CA LEU A 40 38.21 -13.76 15.42
C LEU A 40 36.87 -13.17 15.88
N HIS A 41 36.79 -12.84 17.17
CA HIS A 41 35.65 -12.23 17.87
C HIS A 41 35.62 -10.71 17.61
N VAL A 42 34.49 -10.18 17.13
CA VAL A 42 34.02 -8.82 17.44
C VAL A 42 32.51 -8.88 17.62
N SER A 43 32.04 -8.54 18.82
CA SER A 43 30.65 -8.65 19.25
C SER A 43 29.75 -7.60 18.59
N TYR A 44 28.79 -8.06 17.81
CA TYR A 44 27.52 -7.36 17.54
C TYR A 44 26.40 -8.40 17.65
N PHE A 45 25.33 -8.04 18.37
CA PHE A 45 24.13 -8.86 18.51
C PHE A 45 23.39 -8.94 17.16
N VAL A 46 23.84 -9.86 16.30
CA VAL A 46 23.07 -10.40 15.19
C VAL A 46 23.04 -11.90 15.44
N GLY A 47 21.91 -12.39 15.98
CA GLY A 47 21.74 -13.82 16.18
C GLY A 47 21.84 -14.54 14.82
N PRO A 48 22.58 -15.66 14.71
CA PRO A 48 22.51 -16.47 13.51
C PRO A 48 21.07 -16.95 13.34
N VAL A 49 20.57 -16.96 12.10
CA VAL A 49 19.37 -17.74 11.77
C VAL A 49 19.76 -19.21 11.95
N THR A 50 19.65 -19.70 13.18
CA THR A 50 19.65 -21.12 13.45
C THR A 50 18.49 -21.71 12.67
N ALA A 51 18.71 -22.86 12.03
CA ALA A 51 17.60 -23.66 11.57
C ALA A 51 16.70 -23.92 12.77
N ASN A 52 15.60 -23.16 12.89
CA ASN A 52 14.57 -23.41 13.86
C ASN A 52 14.08 -24.83 13.55
N HIS A 53 14.55 -25.79 14.35
CA HIS A 53 13.85 -27.05 14.50
C HIS A 53 12.44 -26.65 14.91
N PHE A 54 11.48 -26.77 14.00
CA PHE A 54 10.07 -26.70 14.32
C PHE A 54 9.80 -27.85 15.29
N THR A 55 9.86 -27.57 16.58
CA THR A 55 9.35 -28.47 17.61
C THR A 55 7.83 -28.43 17.49
N MET A 56 7.26 -29.39 16.77
CA MET A 56 5.83 -29.70 16.95
C MET A 56 5.66 -30.18 18.39
N SER A 57 5.23 -29.27 19.26
CA SER A 57 4.72 -29.65 20.57
C SER A 57 3.53 -30.59 20.32
N SER A 58 3.60 -31.83 20.83
CA SER A 58 2.50 -32.79 20.78
C SER A 58 1.39 -32.34 21.74
N THR A 59 0.76 -31.23 21.42
CA THR A 59 -0.50 -30.83 22.04
C THR A 59 -1.60 -31.70 21.45
N ASN A 60 -2.54 -32.13 22.30
CA ASN A 60 -3.76 -32.75 21.79
C ASN A 60 -4.39 -31.79 20.76
N PRO A 61 -4.90 -32.30 19.63
CA PRO A 61 -5.55 -31.45 18.64
C PRO A 61 -6.65 -30.66 19.35
N PRO A 62 -6.79 -29.36 19.04
CA PRO A 62 -7.84 -28.54 19.65
C PRO A 62 -9.20 -29.21 19.40
N LYS A 63 -10.02 -29.30 20.45
CA LYS A 63 -11.39 -29.81 20.33
C LYS A 63 -12.23 -28.74 19.63
N VAL A 64 -12.27 -28.81 18.31
CA VAL A 64 -13.10 -27.94 17.46
C VAL A 64 -14.24 -28.78 16.91
N ASP A 65 -15.46 -28.25 16.94
CA ASP A 65 -16.57 -28.84 16.21
C ASP A 65 -16.37 -28.49 14.73
N VAL A 66 -16.24 -29.49 13.86
CA VAL A 66 -15.82 -29.30 12.47
C VAL A 66 -16.93 -29.80 11.55
N PRO A 67 -17.42 -28.98 10.60
CA PRO A 67 -18.45 -29.41 9.66
C PRO A 67 -17.95 -30.57 8.79
N VAL A 68 -18.86 -31.48 8.46
CA VAL A 68 -18.57 -32.57 7.52
C VAL A 68 -18.38 -31.98 6.12
N LEU A 69 -17.19 -32.16 5.55
CA LEU A 69 -16.88 -31.73 4.18
C LEU A 69 -17.45 -32.73 3.16
N LYS A 70 -17.84 -32.23 1.99
CA LYS A 70 -18.21 -33.07 0.85
C LYS A 70 -16.97 -33.81 0.32
N ASP A 71 -17.19 -34.92 -0.38
CA ASP A 71 -16.11 -35.60 -1.12
C ASP A 71 -15.50 -34.63 -2.15
N LEU A 72 -14.20 -34.34 -2.01
CA LEU A 72 -13.55 -33.20 -2.65
C LEU A 72 -13.29 -33.44 -4.14
N ASN A 73 -13.69 -32.49 -4.96
CA ASN A 73 -13.34 -32.43 -6.38
C ASN A 73 -13.13 -30.97 -6.82
N ILE A 74 -12.72 -30.79 -8.08
CA ILE A 74 -12.41 -29.47 -8.65
C ILE A 74 -13.62 -28.51 -8.65
N ASP A 75 -14.84 -29.05 -8.73
CA ASP A 75 -16.08 -28.29 -8.82
C ASP A 75 -16.56 -27.84 -7.44
N ASN A 76 -16.35 -28.64 -6.38
CA ASN A 76 -16.88 -28.37 -5.05
C ASN A 76 -15.86 -27.88 -4.01
N ILE A 77 -14.57 -27.83 -4.34
CA ILE A 77 -13.51 -27.39 -3.41
C ILE A 77 -13.76 -25.98 -2.85
N THR A 78 -14.30 -25.06 -3.65
CA THR A 78 -14.63 -23.70 -3.18
C THR A 78 -15.66 -23.71 -2.06
N ASP A 79 -16.73 -24.51 -2.20
CA ASP A 79 -17.78 -24.59 -1.18
C ASP A 79 -17.25 -25.22 0.11
N ASN A 80 -16.42 -26.26 -0.01
CA ASN A 80 -15.78 -26.89 1.14
C ASN A 80 -14.86 -25.93 1.89
N VAL A 81 -14.04 -25.13 1.18
CA VAL A 81 -13.16 -24.13 1.80
C VAL A 81 -13.94 -23.02 2.49
N LYS A 82 -15.05 -22.55 1.90
CA LYS A 82 -15.93 -21.59 2.56
C LYS A 82 -16.61 -22.16 3.79
N LEU A 83 -17.09 -23.40 3.72
CA LEU A 83 -17.75 -24.07 4.83
C LEU A 83 -16.81 -24.20 6.04
N ILE A 84 -15.58 -24.65 5.82
CA ILE A 84 -14.61 -24.86 6.91
C ILE A 84 -14.11 -23.53 7.50
N ASN A 85 -13.84 -22.53 6.66
CA ASN A 85 -13.32 -21.22 7.10
C ASN A 85 -14.43 -20.28 7.61
N GLY A 86 -15.70 -20.55 7.29
CA GLY A 86 -16.86 -19.76 7.66
C GLY A 86 -17.45 -20.09 9.05
N GLN A 87 -16.68 -20.78 9.90
CA GLN A 87 -17.06 -21.12 11.28
C GLN A 87 -16.82 -19.98 12.27
N CYS A 88 -16.16 -18.90 11.86
CA CYS A 88 -15.92 -17.76 12.75
C CYS A 88 -17.25 -17.04 13.08
N PRO A 89 -17.46 -16.62 14.34
CA PRO A 89 -18.70 -15.97 14.76
C PRO A 89 -18.80 -14.51 14.27
N ASP A 90 -17.68 -13.90 13.87
CA ASP A 90 -17.68 -12.55 13.32
C ASP A 90 -18.25 -12.56 11.88
N PRO A 91 -19.45 -11.99 11.65
CA PRO A 91 -20.08 -12.00 10.34
C PRO A 91 -19.27 -11.25 9.29
N ARG A 92 -18.48 -10.24 9.69
CA ARG A 92 -17.65 -9.46 8.76
C ARG A 92 -16.45 -10.26 8.28
N LEU A 93 -15.70 -10.85 9.21
CA LEU A 93 -14.56 -11.71 8.86
C LEU A 93 -15.00 -12.89 7.99
N LYS A 94 -16.11 -13.54 8.36
CA LYS A 94 -16.72 -14.62 7.57
C LYS A 94 -17.00 -14.17 6.14
N TYR A 95 -17.71 -13.05 5.98
CA TYR A 95 -18.04 -12.53 4.65
C TYR A 95 -16.80 -12.22 3.81
N VAL A 96 -15.80 -11.54 4.39
CA VAL A 96 -14.56 -11.19 3.68
C VAL A 96 -13.80 -12.44 3.22
N LEU A 97 -13.63 -13.44 4.09
CA LEU A 97 -12.94 -14.69 3.73
C LEU A 97 -13.71 -15.51 2.70
N GLU A 98 -15.04 -15.59 2.81
CA GLU A 98 -15.87 -16.28 1.83
C GLU A 98 -15.76 -15.64 0.43
N ARG A 99 -15.78 -14.30 0.36
CA ARG A 99 -15.60 -13.57 -0.90
C ARG A 99 -14.19 -13.72 -1.45
N LEU A 100 -13.16 -13.60 -0.60
CA LEU A 100 -11.77 -13.81 -1.00
C LEU A 100 -11.55 -15.21 -1.58
N THR A 101 -12.00 -16.26 -0.89
CA THR A 101 -11.92 -17.65 -1.38
C THR A 101 -12.64 -17.81 -2.71
N GLN A 102 -13.84 -17.23 -2.87
CA GLN A 102 -14.56 -17.28 -4.15
C GLN A 102 -13.73 -16.65 -5.27
N HIS A 103 -13.32 -15.39 -5.12
CA HIS A 103 -12.62 -14.67 -6.17
C HIS A 103 -11.25 -15.28 -6.50
N LEU A 104 -10.52 -15.79 -5.49
CA LEU A 104 -9.23 -16.45 -5.70
C LEU A 104 -9.39 -17.76 -6.50
N HIS A 105 -10.37 -18.59 -6.16
CA HIS A 105 -10.62 -19.84 -6.88
C HIS A 105 -11.16 -19.59 -8.29
N ASP A 106 -12.04 -18.58 -8.46
CA ASP A 106 -12.56 -18.22 -9.77
C ASP A 106 -11.46 -17.69 -10.69
N PHE A 107 -10.57 -16.83 -10.18
CA PHE A 107 -9.37 -16.39 -10.91
C PHE A 107 -8.54 -17.59 -11.40
N ALA A 108 -8.28 -18.57 -10.55
CA ALA A 108 -7.52 -19.77 -10.93
C ALA A 108 -8.25 -20.61 -12.00
N ARG A 109 -9.59 -20.74 -11.90
CA ARG A 109 -10.39 -21.47 -12.90
C ARG A 109 -10.48 -20.75 -14.23
N GLU A 110 -10.73 -19.45 -14.20
CA GLU A 110 -10.86 -18.57 -15.37
C GLU A 110 -9.57 -18.56 -16.19
N THR A 111 -8.43 -18.38 -15.51
CA THR A 111 -7.11 -18.34 -16.16
C THR A 111 -6.54 -19.72 -16.48
N ARG A 112 -7.14 -20.79 -15.95
CA ARG A 112 -6.58 -22.16 -15.99
C ARG A 112 -5.15 -22.19 -15.44
N LEU A 113 -4.95 -21.50 -14.32
CA LEU A 113 -3.64 -21.25 -13.71
C LEU A 113 -2.81 -22.54 -13.63
N SER A 114 -1.68 -22.56 -14.33
CA SER A 114 -0.78 -23.72 -14.31
C SER A 114 -0.03 -23.80 -12.98
N HIS A 115 0.52 -24.97 -12.69
CA HIS A 115 1.35 -25.16 -11.49
C HIS A 115 2.60 -24.26 -11.51
N GLU A 116 3.21 -24.06 -12.68
CA GLU A 116 4.40 -23.22 -12.83
C GLU A 116 4.09 -21.73 -12.61
N GLU A 117 2.97 -21.23 -13.15
CA GLU A 117 2.51 -19.86 -12.91
C GLU A 117 2.13 -19.64 -11.45
N TRP A 118 1.43 -20.61 -10.85
CA TRP A 118 1.10 -20.58 -9.42
C TRP A 118 2.35 -20.50 -8.54
N MET A 119 3.35 -21.36 -8.80
CA MET A 119 4.62 -21.35 -8.07
C MET A 119 5.38 -20.04 -8.29
N THR A 120 5.36 -19.50 -9.52
CA THR A 120 5.96 -18.20 -9.84
C THR A 120 5.30 -17.08 -9.03
N GLY A 121 3.97 -17.06 -8.92
CA GLY A 121 3.22 -16.11 -8.10
C GLY A 121 3.58 -16.21 -6.62
N LEU A 122 3.68 -17.43 -6.08
CA LEU A 122 4.10 -17.64 -4.68
C LEU A 122 5.51 -17.15 -4.41
N GLN A 123 6.46 -17.44 -5.31
CA GLN A 123 7.83 -16.94 -5.20
C GLN A 123 7.90 -15.41 -5.30
N PHE A 124 7.08 -14.81 -6.17
CA PHE A 124 6.95 -13.36 -6.27
C PHE A 124 6.46 -12.75 -4.96
N LEU A 125 5.35 -13.24 -4.40
CA LEU A 125 4.82 -12.75 -3.11
C LEU A 125 5.79 -12.98 -1.95
N THR A 126 6.53 -14.08 -1.97
CA THR A 126 7.59 -14.36 -0.98
C THR A 126 8.68 -13.28 -1.06
N LYS A 127 9.15 -12.94 -2.27
CA LYS A 127 10.15 -11.89 -2.48
C LYS A 127 9.64 -10.51 -2.07
N VAL A 128 8.36 -10.21 -2.33
CA VAL A 128 7.71 -8.97 -1.88
C VAL A 128 7.81 -8.88 -0.35
N GLY A 129 7.40 -9.94 0.36
CA GLY A 129 7.52 -9.99 1.82
C GLY A 129 8.97 -9.85 2.33
N GLN A 130 9.92 -10.53 1.70
CA GLN A 130 11.35 -10.46 2.07
C GLN A 130 12.01 -9.10 1.79
N THR A 131 11.41 -8.30 0.91
CA THR A 131 11.91 -6.95 0.56
C THR A 131 11.39 -5.88 1.53
N CYS A 132 10.33 -6.19 2.30
CA CYS A 132 9.77 -5.25 3.27
C CYS A 132 10.74 -5.03 4.45
N THR A 133 10.86 -3.78 4.89
CA THR A 133 11.61 -3.33 6.07
C THR A 133 10.77 -2.29 6.84
N ASP A 134 11.28 -1.78 7.96
CA ASP A 134 10.58 -0.74 8.74
C ASP A 134 10.35 0.56 7.96
N VAL A 135 11.17 0.82 6.93
CA VAL A 135 11.10 2.02 6.07
C VAL A 135 10.72 1.72 4.63
N ARG A 136 10.45 0.44 4.30
CA ARG A 136 10.06 0.00 2.95
C ARG A 136 8.91 -0.99 3.02
N GLN A 137 7.74 -0.62 2.51
CA GLN A 137 6.56 -1.49 2.46
C GLN A 137 6.26 -1.94 1.02
N GLU A 138 6.96 -2.98 0.55
CA GLU A 138 6.82 -3.49 -0.82
C GLU A 138 5.41 -4.09 -1.09
N PHE A 139 4.69 -4.58 -0.05
CA PHE A 139 3.29 -5.00 -0.19
C PHE A 139 2.34 -3.82 -0.42
N ILE A 140 2.58 -2.67 0.22
CA ILE A 140 1.82 -1.45 -0.06
C ILE A 140 2.11 -1.00 -1.49
N LEU A 141 3.38 -1.00 -1.91
CA LEU A 141 3.73 -0.64 -3.28
C LEU A 141 3.10 -1.59 -4.32
N LEU A 142 3.00 -2.89 -4.01
CA LEU A 142 2.29 -3.85 -4.86
C LEU A 142 0.79 -3.52 -4.94
N SER A 143 0.17 -3.15 -3.83
CA SER A 143 -1.23 -2.69 -3.77
C SER A 143 -1.42 -1.44 -4.62
N ASP A 144 -0.49 -0.49 -4.54
CA ASP A 144 -0.51 0.78 -5.28
C ASP A 144 -0.47 0.56 -6.80
N ILE A 145 0.47 -0.27 -7.29
CA ILE A 145 0.60 -0.51 -8.74
C ILE A 145 -0.51 -1.38 -9.33
N PHE A 146 -1.35 -2.00 -8.49
CA PHE A 146 -2.60 -2.64 -8.89
C PHE A 146 -3.83 -1.74 -8.69
N GLY A 147 -3.66 -0.52 -8.18
CA GLY A 147 -4.74 0.43 -7.92
C GLY A 147 -5.62 0.06 -6.72
N LEU A 148 -5.24 -0.94 -5.93
CA LEU A 148 -6.04 -1.42 -4.81
C LEU A 148 -6.07 -0.40 -3.67
N SER A 149 -4.94 0.24 -3.37
CA SER A 149 -4.85 1.24 -2.29
C SER A 149 -5.82 2.40 -2.52
N LEU A 150 -5.84 2.95 -3.75
CA LEU A 150 -6.74 4.03 -4.12
C LEU A 150 -8.22 3.59 -4.12
N LEU A 151 -8.49 2.37 -4.58
CA LEU A 151 -9.85 1.82 -4.55
C LEU A 151 -10.37 1.66 -3.12
N VAL A 152 -9.55 1.14 -2.21
CA VAL A 152 -9.91 1.00 -0.79
C VAL A 152 -10.16 2.37 -0.16
N ASP A 153 -9.26 3.34 -0.38
CA ASP A 153 -9.44 4.72 0.10
C ASP A 153 -10.76 5.32 -0.39
N SER A 154 -11.07 5.20 -1.68
CA SER A 154 -12.30 5.73 -2.26
C SER A 154 -13.57 5.07 -1.73
N ILE A 155 -13.49 3.81 -1.29
CA ILE A 155 -14.61 3.08 -0.66
C ILE A 155 -14.76 3.51 0.81
N ASP A 156 -13.66 3.67 1.54
CA ASP A 156 -13.66 3.95 2.97
C ASP A 156 -13.92 5.42 3.30
N HIS A 157 -13.47 6.33 2.43
CA HIS A 157 -13.54 7.78 2.58
C HIS A 157 -14.18 8.44 1.34
N PRO A 158 -15.45 8.14 1.02
CA PRO A 158 -16.08 8.71 -0.16
C PRO A 158 -16.23 10.24 -0.02
N LYS A 159 -15.91 10.96 -1.10
CA LYS A 159 -15.86 12.43 -1.13
C LYS A 159 -17.01 13.01 -1.98
N PRO A 160 -18.11 13.52 -1.37
CA PRO A 160 -19.23 14.09 -2.12
C PRO A 160 -18.82 15.43 -2.77
N PRO A 161 -19.16 15.68 -4.05
CA PRO A 161 -18.91 16.99 -4.64
C PRO A 161 -19.57 18.13 -3.84
N PRO A 162 -18.88 19.27 -3.64
CA PRO A 162 -17.59 19.65 -4.21
C PRO A 162 -16.37 19.39 -3.29
N SER A 163 -16.42 18.41 -2.38
CA SER A 163 -15.30 18.15 -1.45
C SER A 163 -14.01 17.75 -2.15
N THR A 164 -12.86 18.04 -1.55
CA THR A 164 -11.56 17.61 -2.07
C THR A 164 -11.45 16.09 -2.06
N GLU A 165 -11.00 15.54 -3.18
CA GLU A 165 -10.80 14.11 -3.33
C GLU A 165 -9.56 13.60 -2.59
N GLY A 166 -9.66 12.38 -2.05
CA GLY A 166 -8.52 11.65 -1.52
C GLY A 166 -7.65 11.04 -2.62
N THR A 167 -6.40 10.77 -2.29
CA THR A 167 -5.48 9.95 -3.09
C THR A 167 -4.54 9.15 -2.19
N VAL A 168 -3.66 8.34 -2.80
CA VAL A 168 -2.76 7.43 -2.07
C VAL A 168 -1.81 8.18 -1.12
N LEU A 169 -1.67 7.67 0.11
CA LEU A 169 -0.70 8.15 1.10
C LEU A 169 0.74 8.01 0.59
N GLY A 170 1.03 6.91 -0.11
CA GLY A 170 2.39 6.51 -0.44
C GLY A 170 3.19 6.04 0.78
N PRO A 171 4.40 5.51 0.57
CA PRO A 171 5.17 4.84 1.62
C PRO A 171 6.07 5.79 2.43
N PHE A 172 6.02 7.11 2.19
CA PHE A 172 7.03 8.07 2.68
C PHE A 172 6.50 9.10 3.70
N HIS A 173 5.27 8.92 4.18
CA HIS A 173 4.81 9.64 5.38
C HIS A 173 5.62 9.17 6.61
N SER A 174 5.93 10.11 7.51
CA SER A 174 6.68 9.84 8.74
C SER A 174 6.15 10.70 9.87
N HIS A 175 6.15 10.15 11.09
CA HIS A 175 5.77 10.86 12.32
C HIS A 175 6.86 11.78 12.87
N GLU A 176 8.02 11.88 12.20
CA GLU A 176 9.14 12.71 12.63
C GLU A 176 8.99 14.20 12.23
N ALA A 177 8.00 14.54 11.39
CA ALA A 177 7.79 15.92 10.96
C ALA A 177 7.54 16.86 12.14
N GLU A 178 8.24 17.99 12.16
CA GLU A 178 8.13 18.96 13.26
C GLU A 178 6.91 19.88 13.10
N PRO A 179 6.28 20.33 14.21
CA PRO A 179 5.28 21.38 14.16
C PRO A 179 5.86 22.70 13.64
N GLN A 180 5.20 23.30 12.66
CA GLN A 180 5.61 24.56 12.02
C GLN A 180 4.46 25.57 12.02
N THR A 181 4.82 26.86 12.02
CA THR A 181 3.86 27.97 11.94
C THR A 181 3.75 28.48 10.52
N ASN A 182 2.65 29.21 10.24
CA ASN A 182 2.48 29.91 8.97
C ASN A 182 3.71 30.73 8.59
N GLY A 183 4.23 30.47 7.38
CA GLY A 183 5.41 31.12 6.83
C GLY A 183 6.77 30.48 7.09
N SER A 184 6.79 29.35 7.81
CA SER A 184 7.98 28.51 7.88
C SER A 184 8.45 28.03 6.50
N THR A 185 9.76 27.85 6.37
CA THR A 185 10.37 27.15 5.24
C THR A 185 10.50 25.67 5.61
N ILE A 186 9.95 24.78 4.78
CA ILE A 186 10.00 23.32 5.04
C ILE A 186 11.11 22.61 4.25
N SER A 187 11.72 23.32 3.29
CA SER A 187 12.80 22.84 2.41
C SER A 187 14.13 23.50 2.74
N HIS A 188 15.18 22.71 2.97
CA HIS A 188 16.56 23.21 3.04
C HIS A 188 17.40 22.85 1.80
N ASP A 189 16.76 22.34 0.75
CA ASP A 189 17.40 22.02 -0.52
C ASP A 189 17.88 23.30 -1.25
N PRO A 190 19.21 23.47 -1.45
CA PRO A 190 19.75 24.64 -2.13
C PRO A 190 19.51 24.66 -3.64
N ASP A 191 19.19 23.51 -4.25
CA ASP A 191 19.03 23.34 -5.70
C ASP A 191 17.56 23.44 -6.14
N GLY A 192 16.62 23.42 -5.19
CA GLY A 192 15.18 23.51 -5.49
C GLY A 192 14.71 24.91 -5.88
N GLU A 193 13.82 24.99 -6.88
CA GLU A 193 13.18 26.24 -7.29
C GLU A 193 12.21 26.72 -6.19
N PRO A 194 12.39 27.91 -5.58
CA PRO A 194 11.56 28.34 -4.47
C PRO A 194 10.07 28.49 -4.85
N CYS A 195 9.21 27.91 -4.01
CA CYS A 195 7.76 27.90 -4.17
C CYS A 195 7.05 28.39 -2.91
N LEU A 196 6.07 29.29 -3.07
CA LEU A 196 5.12 29.63 -2.02
C LEU A 196 3.92 28.69 -2.14
N VAL A 197 3.53 28.03 -1.06
CA VAL A 197 2.30 27.24 -0.99
C VAL A 197 1.31 27.98 -0.10
N LEU A 198 0.17 28.39 -0.66
CA LEU A 198 -0.87 29.17 0.02
C LEU A 198 -2.22 28.47 -0.10
N CYS A 199 -2.72 27.91 0.99
CA CYS A 199 -3.91 27.07 0.96
C CYS A 199 -4.97 27.55 1.96
N THR A 200 -6.22 27.21 1.67
CA THR A 200 -7.34 27.41 2.61
C THR A 200 -8.09 26.09 2.85
N LEU A 201 -8.75 25.99 3.99
CA LEU A 201 -9.57 24.85 4.39
C LEU A 201 -10.98 25.33 4.73
N LYS A 202 -11.97 24.77 4.02
CA LYS A 202 -13.39 25.00 4.25
C LYS A 202 -14.13 23.68 4.46
N ASN A 203 -15.31 23.74 5.06
CA ASN A 203 -16.24 22.61 5.07
C ASN A 203 -17.12 22.61 3.81
N THR A 204 -18.00 21.61 3.68
CA THR A 204 -18.97 21.49 2.57
C THR A 204 -19.98 22.63 2.51
N ALA A 205 -20.16 23.39 3.59
CA ALA A 205 -20.98 24.61 3.64
C ALA A 205 -20.23 25.89 3.23
N GLY A 206 -18.92 25.79 2.96
CA GLY A 206 -18.05 26.91 2.58
C GLY A 206 -17.50 27.72 3.76
N GLU A 207 -17.70 27.26 5.00
CA GLU A 207 -17.20 27.91 6.21
C GLU A 207 -15.74 27.51 6.46
N PRO A 208 -14.87 28.44 6.92
CA PRO A 208 -13.49 28.12 7.23
C PRO A 208 -13.38 27.12 8.38
N VAL A 209 -12.40 26.20 8.28
CA VAL A 209 -12.15 25.19 9.32
C VAL A 209 -10.84 25.51 10.04
N GLU A 210 -10.96 26.10 11.22
CA GLU A 210 -9.84 26.39 12.12
C GLU A 210 -9.31 25.13 12.80
N GLY A 211 -8.03 25.07 13.13
CA GLY A 211 -7.47 24.06 14.03
C GLY A 211 -7.42 22.65 13.44
N VAL A 212 -7.28 22.54 12.11
CA VAL A 212 -7.02 21.27 11.42
C VAL A 212 -5.52 21.00 11.52
N LYS A 213 -5.12 19.81 11.95
CA LYS A 213 -3.73 19.34 11.87
C LYS A 213 -3.44 18.93 10.43
N ILE A 214 -2.34 19.43 9.87
CA ILE A 214 -2.00 19.28 8.46
C ILE A 214 -0.58 18.75 8.36
N ASP A 215 -0.42 17.46 8.06
CA ASP A 215 0.89 16.89 7.76
C ASP A 215 1.18 17.13 6.27
N ILE A 216 2.37 17.65 5.97
CA ILE A 216 2.83 18.02 4.63
C ILE A 216 4.15 17.31 4.38
N TRP A 217 4.33 16.73 3.19
CA TRP A 217 5.60 16.17 2.76
C TRP A 217 5.75 16.15 1.24
N GLU A 218 6.98 16.36 0.77
CA GLU A 218 7.36 16.30 -0.64
C GLU A 218 8.79 15.77 -0.82
N THR A 219 9.21 15.54 -2.06
CA THR A 219 10.59 15.20 -2.37
C THR A 219 11.47 16.45 -2.44
N ASP A 220 12.77 16.27 -2.32
CA ASP A 220 13.74 17.27 -2.75
C ASP A 220 13.74 17.44 -4.29
N SER A 221 14.57 18.35 -4.79
CA SER A 221 14.74 18.65 -6.23
C SER A 221 15.34 17.48 -7.03
N HIS A 222 15.87 16.46 -6.36
CA HIS A 222 16.40 15.23 -6.95
C HIS A 222 15.37 14.10 -6.98
N GLY A 223 14.17 14.31 -6.43
CA GLY A 223 13.09 13.33 -6.39
C GLY A 223 13.23 12.30 -5.26
N PHE A 224 13.91 12.64 -4.16
CA PHE A 224 14.01 11.80 -2.98
C PHE A 224 13.32 12.43 -1.78
N TYR A 225 12.59 11.61 -1.02
CA TYR A 225 12.19 11.99 0.34
C TYR A 225 13.38 11.85 1.28
N ASP A 226 13.47 12.74 2.26
CA ASP A 226 14.46 12.72 3.34
C ASP A 226 14.71 11.34 3.98
N VAL A 227 13.64 10.56 4.23
CA VAL A 227 13.68 9.21 4.83
C VAL A 227 14.42 8.18 3.96
N GLN A 228 14.65 8.48 2.68
CA GLN A 228 15.38 7.62 1.76
C GLN A 228 16.89 7.81 1.85
N TYR A 229 17.37 8.92 2.43
CA TYR A 229 18.80 9.18 2.56
C TYR A 229 19.40 8.43 3.75
N PRO A 230 20.42 7.59 3.53
CA PRO A 230 21.13 6.96 4.63
C PRO A 230 21.89 8.02 5.44
N GLY A 231 21.76 7.98 6.77
CA GLY A 231 22.48 8.89 7.66
C GLY A 231 21.93 10.31 7.70
N ARG A 232 20.66 10.53 7.30
CA ARG A 232 19.97 11.81 7.48
C ARG A 232 20.08 12.33 8.92
N GLU A 233 20.25 13.64 9.08
CA GLU A 233 20.39 14.26 10.41
C GLU A 233 19.04 14.54 11.09
N GLY A 234 17.97 14.67 10.30
CA GLY A 234 16.62 14.97 10.77
C GLY A 234 15.59 14.97 9.63
N PRO A 235 14.35 15.39 9.93
CA PRO A 235 13.31 15.57 8.92
C PRO A 235 13.60 16.80 8.03
N ASP A 236 13.34 16.69 6.73
CA ASP A 236 13.40 17.80 5.76
C ASP A 236 12.35 17.60 4.67
N GLN A 237 11.89 18.68 4.02
CA GLN A 237 10.78 18.67 3.07
C GLN A 237 9.45 18.18 3.66
N ARG A 238 9.25 18.38 4.97
CA ARG A 238 8.03 17.96 5.67
C ARG A 238 7.75 18.83 6.88
N ALA A 239 6.47 18.99 7.21
CA ALA A 239 6.01 19.79 8.33
C ALA A 239 4.64 19.33 8.85
N VAL A 240 4.34 19.64 10.11
CA VAL A 240 2.99 19.58 10.67
C VAL A 240 2.52 20.99 10.95
N MET A 241 1.46 21.43 10.29
CA MET A 241 0.89 22.78 10.47
C MET A 241 -0.51 22.71 11.09
N THR A 242 -1.04 23.87 11.45
CA THR A 242 -2.41 24.01 11.94
C THR A 242 -3.09 25.16 11.22
N SER A 243 -4.30 24.94 10.69
CA SER A 243 -5.08 25.99 10.04
C SER A 243 -5.52 27.06 11.04
N ASP A 244 -5.48 28.33 10.62
CA ASP A 244 -5.91 29.45 11.45
C ASP A 244 -7.44 29.65 11.47
N ALA A 245 -7.91 30.70 12.14
CA ALA A 245 -9.33 31.04 12.28
C ALA A 245 -10.04 31.31 10.93
N GLN A 246 -9.30 31.54 9.85
CA GLN A 246 -9.82 31.71 8.49
C GLN A 246 -9.63 30.44 7.65
N GLY A 247 -9.19 29.34 8.25
CA GLY A 247 -8.85 28.09 7.59
C GLY A 247 -7.55 28.18 6.78
N VAL A 248 -6.75 29.22 6.95
CA VAL A 248 -5.56 29.45 6.13
C VAL A 248 -4.36 28.71 6.71
N PHE A 249 -3.57 28.10 5.83
CA PHE A 249 -2.23 27.65 6.13
C PHE A 249 -1.30 27.89 4.93
N TRP A 250 -0.05 28.27 5.19
CA TRP A 250 0.91 28.55 4.14
C TRP A 250 2.35 28.38 4.59
N PHE A 251 3.21 28.00 3.65
CA PHE A 251 4.61 27.68 3.90
C PHE A 251 5.46 27.92 2.65
N LYS A 252 6.78 27.94 2.84
CA LYS A 252 7.76 28.06 1.77
C LYS A 252 8.37 26.69 1.51
N ALA A 253 8.35 26.28 0.26
CA ALA A 253 8.79 24.98 -0.22
C ALA A 253 9.62 25.16 -1.49
N ILE A 254 9.79 24.07 -2.23
CA ILE A 254 10.33 24.08 -3.59
C ILE A 254 9.23 23.65 -4.56
N VAL A 255 9.47 23.81 -5.86
CA VAL A 255 8.58 23.25 -6.88
C VAL A 255 8.73 21.72 -6.87
N PRO A 256 7.65 20.95 -6.71
CA PRO A 256 7.73 19.50 -6.76
C PRO A 256 8.28 19.01 -8.10
N VAL A 257 9.01 17.90 -8.08
CA VAL A 257 9.58 17.27 -9.28
C VAL A 257 9.03 15.85 -9.45
N PRO A 258 8.92 15.34 -10.68
CA PRO A 258 8.54 13.95 -10.90
C PRO A 258 9.65 13.01 -10.40
N TYR A 259 9.26 11.90 -9.78
CA TYR A 259 10.21 10.98 -9.18
C TYR A 259 9.84 9.51 -9.39
N PRO A 260 10.83 8.60 -9.39
CA PRO A 260 10.59 7.17 -9.48
C PRO A 260 10.14 6.57 -8.14
N ILE A 261 9.11 5.71 -8.12
CA ILE A 261 8.89 4.80 -7.00
C ILE A 261 10.08 3.81 -6.86
N PRO A 262 10.28 3.19 -5.68
CA PRO A 262 11.27 2.12 -5.53
C PRO A 262 11.07 1.02 -6.58
N HIS A 263 12.11 0.75 -7.38
CA HIS A 263 12.03 -0.13 -8.55
C HIS A 263 13.17 -1.15 -8.63
N ASP A 264 14.01 -1.22 -7.60
CA ASP A 264 15.03 -2.23 -7.38
C ASP A 264 14.46 -3.56 -6.84
N GLY A 265 13.21 -3.54 -6.35
CA GLY A 265 12.51 -4.68 -5.77
C GLY A 265 11.70 -5.52 -6.77
N PRO A 266 10.98 -6.55 -6.27
CA PRO A 266 10.10 -7.37 -7.10
C PRO A 266 9.02 -6.55 -7.81
N VAL A 267 8.48 -5.48 -7.21
CA VAL A 267 7.48 -4.63 -7.87
C VAL A 267 8.07 -3.94 -9.09
N GLY A 268 9.27 -3.36 -8.98
CA GLY A 268 9.97 -2.77 -10.13
C GLY A 268 10.27 -3.79 -11.24
N GLN A 269 10.66 -5.01 -10.87
CA GLN A 269 10.84 -6.11 -11.85
C GLN A 269 9.52 -6.45 -12.57
N LEU A 270 8.40 -6.44 -11.85
CA LEU A 270 7.07 -6.65 -12.44
C LEU A 270 6.72 -5.51 -13.41
N LEU A 271 6.88 -4.25 -13.01
CA LEU A 271 6.63 -3.09 -13.88
C LEU A 271 7.45 -3.17 -15.18
N LYS A 272 8.73 -3.55 -15.08
CA LYS A 272 9.59 -3.77 -16.24
C LYS A 272 9.03 -4.86 -17.17
N LYS A 273 8.55 -5.98 -16.63
CA LYS A 273 7.90 -7.04 -17.43
C LYS A 273 6.60 -6.58 -18.09
N LEU A 274 5.84 -5.72 -17.39
CA LEU A 274 4.61 -5.11 -17.90
C LEU A 274 4.87 -3.94 -18.87
N LYS A 275 6.13 -3.56 -19.11
CA LYS A 275 6.53 -2.39 -19.89
C LYS A 275 5.92 -1.08 -19.37
N ARG A 276 5.76 -0.98 -18.05
CA ARG A 276 5.33 0.24 -17.34
C ARG A 276 6.56 0.99 -16.82
N HIS A 277 6.52 2.32 -16.87
CA HIS A 277 7.47 3.13 -16.11
C HIS A 277 7.10 3.12 -14.62
N TRP A 278 8.03 3.57 -13.79
CA TRP A 278 7.88 3.68 -12.34
C TRP A 278 7.86 5.12 -11.85
N TYR A 279 7.72 6.10 -12.75
CA TYR A 279 7.60 7.50 -12.37
C TYR A 279 6.20 7.88 -11.88
N ARG A 280 6.19 8.75 -10.88
CA ARG A 280 5.04 9.55 -10.45
C ARG A 280 5.24 11.00 -10.93
N PRO A 281 4.16 11.70 -11.30
CA PRO A 281 4.24 13.12 -11.64
C PRO A 281 4.65 13.98 -10.43
N ALA A 282 5.14 15.18 -10.65
CA ALA A 282 5.44 16.15 -9.60
C ALA A 282 4.22 16.41 -8.68
N HIS A 283 4.38 16.26 -7.38
CA HIS A 283 3.34 16.54 -6.39
C HIS A 283 3.85 16.82 -4.98
N VAL A 284 3.00 17.50 -4.22
CA VAL A 284 3.13 17.68 -2.76
C VAL A 284 1.97 16.97 -2.07
N HIS A 285 2.25 16.26 -0.99
CA HIS A 285 1.26 15.52 -0.21
C HIS A 285 0.70 16.34 0.96
N PHE A 286 -0.55 16.02 1.31
CA PHE A 286 -1.24 16.55 2.48
C PHE A 286 -2.00 15.43 3.19
N MET A 287 -1.98 15.47 4.53
CA MET A 287 -2.87 14.67 5.36
C MET A 287 -3.53 15.57 6.41
N PHE A 288 -4.85 15.59 6.41
CA PHE A 288 -5.67 16.46 7.24
C PHE A 288 -6.36 15.66 8.34
N GLU A 289 -6.21 16.13 9.57
CA GLU A 289 -6.78 15.52 10.77
C GLU A 289 -7.47 16.55 11.64
N LYS A 290 -8.76 16.35 11.91
CA LYS A 290 -9.53 17.13 12.88
C LYS A 290 -10.68 16.29 13.42
N GLU A 291 -10.90 16.32 14.74
CA GLU A 291 -12.06 15.69 15.34
C GLU A 291 -13.37 16.21 14.71
N GLY A 292 -14.29 15.29 14.42
CA GLY A 292 -15.56 15.59 13.73
C GLY A 292 -15.47 15.65 12.21
N TYR A 293 -14.27 15.64 11.63
CA TYR A 293 -14.06 15.59 10.18
C TYR A 293 -13.58 14.21 9.74
N ASP A 294 -13.91 13.83 8.51
CA ASP A 294 -13.38 12.64 7.88
C ASP A 294 -11.90 12.86 7.58
N HIS A 295 -11.09 11.81 7.77
CA HIS A 295 -9.68 11.86 7.46
C HIS A 295 -9.50 12.11 5.95
N LEU A 296 -8.56 12.98 5.57
CA LEU A 296 -8.27 13.26 4.18
C LEU A 296 -6.77 13.14 3.94
N ILE A 297 -6.40 12.14 3.15
CA ILE A 297 -5.08 12.01 2.55
C ILE A 297 -5.21 12.41 1.10
N THR A 298 -4.41 13.37 0.64
CA THR A 298 -4.47 13.86 -0.73
C THR A 298 -3.10 14.35 -1.20
N ALA A 299 -3.02 14.75 -2.47
CA ALA A 299 -1.84 15.37 -3.05
C ALA A 299 -2.27 16.35 -4.14
N LEU A 300 -1.45 17.38 -4.38
CA LEU A 300 -1.64 18.29 -5.50
C LEU A 300 -0.59 18.00 -6.57
N TYR A 301 -1.05 17.76 -7.79
CA TYR A 301 -0.21 17.37 -8.93
C TYR A 301 -0.04 18.53 -9.89
N LEU A 302 1.17 18.71 -10.44
CA LEU A 302 1.41 19.77 -11.41
C LEU A 302 0.84 19.43 -12.79
N ARG A 303 0.04 20.33 -13.35
CA ARG A 303 -0.47 20.21 -14.72
C ARG A 303 0.65 20.34 -15.74
N GLY A 304 0.62 19.48 -16.75
CA GLY A 304 1.62 19.40 -17.81
C GLY A 304 2.85 18.56 -17.45
N ASP A 305 2.85 17.90 -16.28
CA ASP A 305 3.90 16.95 -15.95
C ASP A 305 3.93 15.77 -16.96
N PRO A 306 5.10 15.30 -17.41
CA PRO A 306 5.20 14.19 -18.37
C PRO A 306 4.50 12.90 -17.95
N TYR A 307 4.25 12.71 -16.65
CA TYR A 307 3.64 11.51 -16.07
C TYR A 307 2.24 11.76 -15.50
N GLU A 308 1.64 12.94 -15.75
CA GLU A 308 0.28 13.30 -15.31
C GLU A 308 -0.75 12.22 -15.68
N THR A 309 -0.68 11.74 -16.92
CA THR A 309 -1.66 10.78 -17.47
C THR A 309 -1.23 9.32 -17.31
N SER A 310 -0.12 9.07 -16.64
CA SER A 310 0.50 7.74 -16.57
C SER A 310 1.11 7.40 -15.22
N ASP A 311 0.73 8.09 -14.14
CA ASP A 311 1.21 7.84 -12.77
C ASP A 311 1.28 6.35 -12.44
N ALA A 312 2.45 5.88 -12.00
CA ALA A 312 2.73 4.48 -11.72
C ALA A 312 1.78 3.87 -10.66
N VAL A 313 1.19 4.70 -9.81
CA VAL A 313 0.28 4.28 -8.72
C VAL A 313 -1.16 4.81 -8.88
N PHE A 314 -1.48 5.37 -10.04
CA PHE A 314 -2.83 5.85 -10.39
C PHE A 314 -3.38 6.95 -9.47
N GLY A 315 -2.54 7.75 -8.80
CA GLY A 315 -2.98 8.73 -7.80
C GLY A 315 -3.56 10.02 -8.38
N VAL A 316 -3.33 10.31 -9.66
CA VAL A 316 -3.79 11.55 -10.30
C VAL A 316 -5.30 11.55 -10.50
N LYS A 317 -5.93 12.66 -10.15
CA LYS A 317 -7.33 12.99 -10.43
C LYS A 317 -7.41 14.41 -10.98
N ASP A 318 -8.32 14.66 -11.91
CA ASP A 318 -8.43 15.96 -12.58
C ASP A 318 -8.64 17.13 -11.60
N SER A 319 -9.37 16.89 -10.51
CA SER A 319 -9.65 17.87 -9.44
C SER A 319 -8.43 18.23 -8.58
N LEU A 320 -7.38 17.39 -8.62
CA LEU A 320 -6.13 17.52 -7.87
C LEU A 320 -4.99 18.08 -8.73
N LEU A 321 -5.24 18.31 -10.03
CA LEU A 321 -4.28 18.94 -10.93
C LEU A 321 -4.33 20.47 -10.80
N ILE A 322 -3.17 21.04 -10.52
CA ILE A 322 -3.00 22.47 -10.30
C ILE A 322 -2.03 23.09 -11.31
N ASP A 323 -2.27 24.35 -11.64
CA ASP A 323 -1.34 25.16 -12.42
C ASP A 323 -0.37 25.89 -11.48
N LEU A 324 0.91 25.99 -11.86
CA LEU A 324 1.87 26.81 -11.13
C LEU A 324 1.64 28.29 -11.43
N GLY A 325 1.25 29.02 -10.40
CA GLY A 325 1.17 30.47 -10.41
C GLY A 325 2.53 31.14 -10.25
N THR A 326 2.49 32.47 -10.08
CA THR A 326 3.65 33.30 -9.82
C THR A 326 3.33 34.29 -8.71
N VAL A 327 4.24 34.44 -7.75
CA VAL A 327 4.12 35.37 -6.63
C VAL A 327 4.14 36.80 -7.14
N THR A 328 3.05 37.53 -6.88
CA THR A 328 2.88 38.95 -7.20
C THR A 328 3.74 39.86 -6.30
N PRO A 329 3.97 41.14 -6.66
CA PRO A 329 4.68 42.09 -5.81
C PRO A 329 4.05 42.23 -4.40
N GLU A 330 2.72 42.24 -4.32
CA GLU A 330 1.98 42.35 -3.07
C GLU A 330 2.19 41.11 -2.19
N GLN A 331 2.08 39.91 -2.79
CA GLN A 331 2.35 38.65 -2.09
C GLN A 331 3.81 38.52 -1.68
N ALA A 332 4.75 38.94 -2.53
CA ALA A 332 6.18 38.94 -2.21
C ALA A 332 6.46 39.71 -0.91
N LYS A 333 5.86 40.90 -0.78
CA LYS A 333 5.95 41.72 0.44
C LYS A 333 5.23 41.08 1.62
N GLN A 334 4.02 40.53 1.41
CA GLN A 334 3.20 39.95 2.48
C GLN A 334 3.80 38.67 3.07
N TYR A 335 4.30 37.77 2.22
CA TYR A 335 4.75 36.43 2.60
C TYR A 335 6.28 36.32 2.72
N GLY A 336 7.01 37.42 2.49
CA GLY A 336 8.48 37.45 2.53
C GLY A 336 9.09 36.50 1.49
N MET A 337 8.59 36.60 0.26
CA MET A 337 9.04 35.83 -0.90
C MET A 337 9.65 36.78 -1.94
N LYS A 338 10.42 36.25 -2.88
CA LYS A 338 10.89 37.02 -4.04
C LYS A 338 9.73 37.16 -5.03
N GLU A 339 9.52 38.35 -5.58
CA GLU A 339 8.61 38.56 -6.70
C GLU A 339 9.02 37.64 -7.87
N GLY A 340 8.05 36.99 -8.50
CA GLY A 340 8.33 36.05 -9.58
C GLY A 340 8.63 34.61 -9.13
N SER A 341 8.73 34.33 -7.82
CA SER A 341 8.79 32.96 -7.32
C SER A 341 7.54 32.17 -7.70
N ARG A 342 7.62 30.83 -7.68
CA ARG A 342 6.47 29.98 -8.00
C ARG A 342 5.43 30.01 -6.88
N LEU A 343 4.18 29.81 -7.26
CA LEU A 343 3.03 29.81 -6.35
C LEU A 343 2.17 28.57 -6.60
N ILE A 344 1.93 27.81 -5.55
CA ILE A 344 0.84 26.84 -5.46
C ILE A 344 -0.26 27.47 -4.60
N SER A 345 -1.48 27.52 -5.12
CA SER A 345 -2.65 27.96 -4.37
C SER A 345 -3.80 26.97 -4.51
N TYR A 346 -4.41 26.56 -3.40
CA TYR A 346 -5.49 25.58 -3.43
C TYR A 346 -6.49 25.77 -2.28
N ASP A 347 -7.78 25.60 -2.59
CA ASP A 347 -8.87 25.65 -1.62
C ASP A 347 -9.34 24.22 -1.31
N PHE A 348 -8.91 23.70 -0.17
CA PHE A 348 -9.34 22.39 0.31
C PHE A 348 -10.74 22.46 0.91
N VAL A 349 -11.55 21.43 0.64
CA VAL A 349 -12.90 21.27 1.18
C VAL A 349 -12.98 19.95 1.92
N LEU A 350 -13.06 20.03 3.25
CA LEU A 350 -13.18 18.88 4.15
C LEU A 350 -14.65 18.48 4.33
N VAL A 351 -14.85 17.19 4.59
CA VAL A 351 -16.15 16.56 4.81
C VAL A 351 -16.24 16.19 6.28
N SER A 352 -17.40 16.38 6.91
CA SER A 352 -17.59 15.88 8.28
C SER A 352 -17.53 14.35 8.30
N LYS A 353 -17.15 13.78 9.45
CA LYS A 353 -17.16 12.33 9.63
C LYS A 353 -18.56 11.74 9.39
N GLU A 354 -19.60 12.45 9.85
CA GLU A 354 -20.98 12.02 9.70
C GLU A 354 -21.43 11.98 8.22
N GLU A 355 -21.09 12.99 7.42
CA GLU A 355 -21.39 13.02 5.99
C GLU A 355 -20.70 11.86 5.25
N SER A 356 -19.42 11.63 5.53
CA SER A 356 -18.64 10.55 4.90
C SER A 356 -19.18 9.17 5.28
N ASP A 357 -19.44 8.93 6.58
CA ASP A 357 -20.00 7.66 7.07
C ASP A 357 -21.36 7.37 6.40
N LYS A 358 -22.28 8.35 6.38
CA LYS A 358 -23.60 8.21 5.72
C LYS A 358 -23.47 7.89 4.23
N LEU A 359 -22.55 8.56 3.53
CA LEU A 359 -22.32 8.34 2.11
C LEU A 359 -21.72 6.95 1.85
N ARG A 360 -20.78 6.52 2.69
CA ARG A 360 -20.18 5.19 2.63
C ARG A 360 -21.21 4.09 2.81
N GLU A 361 -22.07 4.18 3.82
CA GLU A 361 -23.13 3.19 4.05
C GLU A 361 -24.09 3.13 2.86
N LYS A 362 -24.53 4.29 2.36
CA LYS A 362 -25.39 4.38 1.18
C LYS A 362 -24.73 3.72 -0.04
N ASN A 363 -23.49 4.10 -0.36
CA ASN A 363 -22.76 3.57 -1.51
C ASN A 363 -22.54 2.06 -1.39
N ALA A 364 -22.23 1.57 -0.19
CA ALA A 364 -22.06 0.15 0.07
C ALA A 364 -23.35 -0.63 -0.20
N MET A 365 -24.48 -0.15 0.31
CA MET A 365 -25.79 -0.81 0.11
C MET A 365 -26.23 -0.78 -1.35
N GLU A 366 -26.08 0.35 -2.04
CA GLU A 366 -26.37 0.46 -3.48
C GLU A 366 -25.49 -0.46 -4.32
N ALA A 367 -24.20 -0.56 -4.00
CA ALA A 367 -23.28 -1.47 -4.67
C ALA A 367 -23.68 -2.94 -4.48
N MET A 368 -24.07 -3.32 -3.26
CA MET A 368 -24.52 -4.69 -2.98
C MET A 368 -25.86 -5.01 -3.65
N GLN A 369 -26.79 -4.06 -3.71
CA GLN A 369 -28.06 -4.21 -4.43
C GLN A 369 -27.83 -4.42 -5.94
N LYS A 370 -26.90 -3.66 -6.56
CA LYS A 370 -26.50 -3.86 -7.96
C LYS A 370 -25.93 -5.24 -8.24
N LEU A 371 -25.30 -5.86 -7.23
CA LEU A 371 -24.80 -7.24 -7.29
C LEU A 371 -25.88 -8.29 -6.96
N GLY A 372 -27.13 -7.88 -6.72
CA GLY A 372 -28.23 -8.77 -6.36
C GLY A 372 -28.07 -9.43 -4.99
N ARG A 373 -27.37 -8.78 -4.05
CA ARG A 373 -27.09 -9.33 -2.72
C ARG A 373 -27.98 -8.68 -1.67
N ASN A 374 -28.61 -9.51 -0.84
CA ASN A 374 -29.27 -9.03 0.37
C ASN A 374 -28.25 -8.86 1.49
N MET A 375 -28.15 -7.65 2.03
CA MET A 375 -27.09 -7.27 2.98
C MET A 375 -27.67 -6.40 4.09
N LYS A 376 -27.00 -6.39 5.24
CA LYS A 376 -27.24 -5.45 6.35
C LYS A 376 -25.93 -4.80 6.78
N MET A 377 -26.05 -3.69 7.50
CA MET A 377 -24.90 -3.00 8.07
C MET A 377 -24.48 -3.65 9.39
N TYR A 378 -23.18 -3.85 9.56
CA TYR A 378 -22.54 -4.36 10.77
C TYR A 378 -21.29 -3.52 11.03
N ASN A 379 -21.33 -2.70 12.09
CA ASN A 379 -20.25 -1.75 12.44
C ASN A 379 -19.80 -0.88 11.24
N GLY A 380 -20.76 -0.30 10.50
CA GLY A 380 -20.48 0.54 9.33
C GLY A 380 -20.02 -0.22 8.06
N LEU A 381 -20.05 -1.56 8.07
CA LEU A 381 -19.66 -2.40 6.93
C LEU A 381 -20.77 -3.37 6.50
N PRO A 382 -20.92 -3.68 5.20
CA PRO A 382 -21.94 -4.60 4.73
C PRO A 382 -21.58 -6.06 5.06
N VAL A 383 -22.57 -6.81 5.54
CA VAL A 383 -22.54 -8.27 5.73
C VAL A 383 -23.80 -8.90 5.16
N PRO A 384 -23.78 -10.19 4.75
CA PRO A 384 -24.97 -10.87 4.27
C PRO A 384 -26.10 -10.82 5.29
N ASP A 385 -27.30 -10.49 4.81
CA ASP A 385 -28.50 -10.56 5.64
C ASP A 385 -29.10 -11.96 5.52
N VAL A 386 -28.51 -12.85 6.31
CA VAL A 386 -28.93 -14.24 6.46
C VAL A 386 -29.73 -14.33 7.76
N ASP A 387 -31.05 -14.25 7.63
CA ASP A 387 -32.00 -14.67 8.68
C ASP A 387 -32.39 -16.13 8.45
#